data_AF-A0A850YTB5-F1
#
_entry.id   AF-A0A850YTB5-F1
#
_cell.length_a   1.000
_cell.length_b   1.000
_cell.length_c   1.000
_cell.angle_alpha   90.00
_cell.angle_beta   90.00
_cell.angle_gamma   90.00
#
_symmetry.space_group_name_H-M   'P 1'
#
loop_
_entity.id
_entity.type
_entity.pdbx_description
1 polymer ?
#
loop_
_entity_poly.entity_id
_entity_poly.type
_entity_poly.pdbx_seq_one_letter_code
_entity_poly.pdbx_strand_id
1 'polypeptide(L)' 'SYGGYVPQFTFRCGDTYGRTTHKLLLDPSVSKSPHSLLAPLDNKENLLELRYHIDH' A
#
# COMPACT_ATOMS: atom_id res chain seq x y z
N SER A 1 24.25 27.65 26.34
CA SER A 1 22.79 27.38 26.31
C SER A 1 22.53 26.25 25.34
N TYR A 2 22.15 25.07 25.84
CA TYR A 2 21.87 23.88 25.02
C TYR A 2 20.46 24.02 24.45
N GLY A 3 20.36 24.32 23.15
CA GLY A 3 19.09 24.38 22.43
C GLY A 3 18.46 22.99 22.41
N GLY A 4 17.39 22.83 23.18
CA GLY A 4 16.77 21.55 23.49
C GLY A 4 16.53 20.68 22.27
N TYR A 5 16.83 19.39 22.43
CA TYR A 5 16.30 18.33 21.60
C TYR A 5 14.78 18.48 21.49
N VAL A 6 14.26 18.65 20.28
CA VAL A 6 12.83 18.59 19.98
C VAL A 6 12.53 17.12 19.65
N PRO A 7 12.02 16.31 20.61
CA PRO A 7 11.64 14.96 20.32
C PRO A 7 10.42 15.08 19.42
N GLN A 8 10.58 14.67 18.16
CA GLN A 8 9.43 14.29 17.36
C GLN A 8 8.45 15.45 17.17
N PHE A 9 8.87 16.54 16.51
CA PHE A 9 7.93 17.21 15.63
C PHE A 9 7.65 16.26 14.46
N THR A 10 6.93 15.17 14.73
CA THR A 10 6.33 14.37 13.69
C THR A 10 5.27 15.29 13.11
N PHE A 11 5.68 16.07 12.10
CA PHE A 11 4.79 16.79 11.20
C PHE A 11 3.87 15.73 10.61
N ARG A 12 2.79 15.39 11.31
CA ARG A 12 1.68 14.59 10.78
C ARG A 12 0.83 15.52 9.94
N CYS A 13 1.48 16.19 8.98
CA CYS A 13 0.76 16.88 7.91
C CYS A 13 0.27 15.77 6.98
N GLY A 14 -1.01 15.42 7.14
CA GLY A 14 -1.68 14.40 6.34
C GLY A 14 -2.08 13.15 7.12
N ASP A 15 -3.02 12.41 6.54
CA ASP A 15 -3.42 11.09 7.00
C ASP A 15 -2.20 10.13 6.95
N THR A 16 -2.12 9.22 7.92
CA THR A 16 -1.05 8.20 7.91
C THR A 16 -1.17 7.35 6.64
N TYR A 17 -0.06 6.77 6.17
CA TYR A 17 -0.06 5.85 5.04
C TYR A 17 -1.17 4.78 5.19
N GLY A 18 -1.33 4.21 6.38
CA GLY A 18 -2.41 3.25 6.66
C GLY A 18 -3.82 3.82 6.45
N ARG A 19 -4.09 5.06 6.90
CA ARG A 19 -5.40 5.70 6.75
C ARG A 19 -5.68 6.11 5.30
N THR A 20 -4.68 6.66 4.61
CA THR A 20 -4.77 7.06 3.20
C THR A 20 -4.98 5.83 2.31
N THR A 21 -4.16 4.80 2.48
CA THR A 21 -4.28 3.55 1.71
C THR A 21 -5.60 2.84 2.01
N HIS A 22 -6.05 2.80 3.26
CA HIS A 22 -7.37 2.24 3.60
C HIS A 22 -8.52 2.97 2.89
N LYS A 23 -8.50 4.31 2.85
CA LYS A 23 -9.50 5.09 2.11
C LYS A 23 -9.45 4.81 0.61
N LEU A 24 -8.26 4.79 0.00
CA LEU A 24 -8.07 4.47 -1.43
C LEU A 24 -8.45 3.02 -1.79
N LEU A 25 -8.35 2.09 -0.84
CA LEU A 25 -8.77 0.71 -1.03
C LEU A 25 -10.29 0.54 -0.97
N LEU A 26 -10.99 1.37 -0.20
CA LEU A 26 -12.44 1.34 -0.03
C LEU A 26 -13.20 2.27 -0.96
N ASP A 27 -12.53 3.22 -1.62
CA ASP A 27 -13.16 4.17 -2.53
C ASP A 27 -13.64 3.47 -3.81
N PRO A 28 -14.96 3.41 -4.08
CA PRO A 28 -15.52 2.78 -5.28
C PRO A 28 -15.26 3.58 -6.56
N SER A 29 -14.85 4.85 -6.46
CA SER A 29 -14.49 5.70 -7.60
C SER A 29 -13.06 5.49 -8.08
N VAL A 30 -12.22 4.83 -7.26
CA VAL A 30 -10.84 4.50 -7.61
C VAL A 30 -10.83 3.18 -8.37
N SER A 31 -10.42 3.23 -9.64
CA SER A 31 -10.21 2.01 -10.43
C SER A 31 -9.24 1.07 -9.72
N LYS A 32 -9.71 -0.12 -9.37
CA LYS A 32 -8.87 -1.18 -8.80
C LYS A 32 -8.30 -2.01 -9.93
N SER A 33 -7.11 -2.58 -9.69
CA SER A 33 -6.61 -3.65 -10.56
C SER A 33 -7.65 -4.78 -10.59
N PRO A 34 -7.97 -5.35 -11.76
CA PRO A 34 -8.82 -6.54 -11.83
C PRO A 34 -8.18 -7.75 -11.16
N HIS A 35 -6.85 -7.74 -10.98
CA HIS A 35 -6.10 -8.80 -10.31
C HIS A 35 -5.84 -8.45 -8.85
N SER A 36 -6.24 -9.36 -7.95
CA SER A 36 -5.88 -9.27 -6.53
C SER A 36 -4.41 -9.60 -6.35
N LEU A 37 -3.62 -8.62 -5.88
CA LEU A 37 -2.20 -8.84 -5.54
C LEU A 37 -2.00 -9.67 -4.26
N LEU A 38 -3.08 -9.92 -3.51
CA LEU A 38 -3.08 -10.71 -2.28
C LEU A 38 -3.74 -12.07 -2.50
N ALA A 39 -3.80 -12.56 -3.73
CA ALA A 39 -4.29 -13.90 -4.01
C ALA A 39 -3.46 -14.96 -3.27
N PRO A 40 -4.08 -16.00 -2.71
CA PRO A 40 -3.35 -17.12 -2.13
C PRO A 40 -2.35 -17.69 -3.15
N LEU A 41 -1.07 -17.69 -2.76
CA LEU A 41 0.06 -18.14 -3.59
C LEU A 41 0.29 -19.66 -3.52
N ASP A 42 -0.54 -20.38 -2.78
CA ASP A 42 -0.54 -21.84 -2.70
C ASP A 42 -1.09 -22.49 -3.99
N ASN A 43 -1.87 -21.74 -4.79
CA ASN A 43 -2.25 -22.18 -6.13
C ASN A 43 -1.12 -21.90 -7.14
N LYS A 44 -0.62 -22.97 -7.79
CA LYS A 44 0.39 -22.88 -8.84
C LYS A 44 -0.08 -22.07 -10.06
N GLU A 45 -1.38 -22.05 -10.35
CA GLU A 45 -1.93 -21.27 -11.47
C GLU A 45 -1.78 -19.77 -11.22
N ASN A 46 -2.12 -19.31 -10.00
CA ASN A 46 -1.95 -17.91 -9.58
C ASN A 46 -0.47 -17.46 -9.67
N LEU A 47 0.48 -18.35 -9.35
CA LEU A 47 1.91 -18.06 -9.44
C LEU A 47 2.38 -17.84 -10.89
N LEU A 48 1.88 -18.65 -11.82
CA LEU A 48 2.23 -18.53 -13.24
C LEU A 48 1.61 -17.27 -13.86
N GLU A 49 0.38 -16.94 -13.48
CA GLU A 49 -0.32 -15.73 -13.92
C GLU A 49 0.39 -14.46 -13.43
N LEU A 50 0.83 -14.41 -12.17
CA LEU A 50 1.62 -13.31 -11.64
C LEU A 50 2.98 -13.19 -12.36
N ARG A 51 3.64 -14.31 -12.62
CA ARG A 51 4.94 -14.33 -13.31
C ARG A 51 4.86 -13.74 -14.72
N TYR A 52 3.80 -14.08 -15.46
CA TYR A 52 3.57 -13.57 -16.81
C TYR A 52 3.52 -12.04 -16.87
N HIS A 53 2.86 -11.42 -15.89
CA HIS A 53 2.67 -9.97 -15.80
C HIS A 53 3.91 -9.21 -15.29
N ILE A 54 4.88 -9.88 -14.68
CA ILE A 54 6.14 -9.24 -14.25
C ILE A 54 7.14 -9.16 -15.41
N ASP A 55 7.06 -10.12 -16.34
CA ASP A 55 8.01 -10.27 -17.45
C ASP A 55 7.58 -9.54 -18.75
N HIS A 56 6.40 -8.89 -18.79
CA HIS A 56 5.89 -8.08 -19.93
C HIS A 56 5.45 -6.68 -19.48
#